data_AF-A0A3B1DAC9-F1
#
_entry.id   AF-A0A3B1DAC9-F1
#
_cell.length_a   1.000
_cell.length_b   1.000
_cell.length_c   1.000
_cell.angle_alpha   90.00
_cell.angle_beta   90.00
_cell.angle_gamma   90.00
#
_symmetry.space_group_name_H-M   'P 1'
#
loop_
_entity.id
_entity.type
_entity.pdbx_description
1 polymer ?
#
loop_
_entity_poly.entity_id
_entity_poly.type
_entity_poly.pdbx_seq_one_letter_code
_entity_poly.pdbx_strand_id
1 'polypeptide(L)'
;MKKLLLIFTVILVGLFVLLSVFAPKNNYAAKKQLWKINQKFKNLVKETQTVPEKKVDQIILRYQKFIQKFPKSPLRIQAHFFLGDAYIFKEDNIMARQKFEEIIQEFSDHPDIIENAMLRIVTTFTQERTVVGGYMRQKKIKEDFEELYDESLFNRQTIKKMITTRYKEENFKGILDIYQRALKNHPTTSLGLKAPLLIARLYYDQDQMKEAKKFLKKAIQYYPKFSQQHKNTIIDLQSQELLVTGYLAQKKFPLAVETLGNILIQFAEAPFLTLTKGMAVVKTINMISIDKINDPTLPITIYQKFILTYPKHNFVDFFEKVIINLQNLHIQ
;
A
#
# COMPACT_ATOMS: atom_id res chain seq x y z
N MET A 1 53.49 -10.68 21.82
CA MET A 1 52.06 -11.09 21.96
C MET A 1 51.34 -10.43 23.12
N LYS A 2 51.80 -10.53 24.38
CA LYS A 2 51.10 -9.96 25.56
C LYS A 2 50.85 -8.44 25.51
N LYS A 3 51.79 -7.63 25.02
CA LYS A 3 51.61 -6.17 24.85
C LYS A 3 50.56 -5.79 23.79
N LEU A 4 50.48 -6.54 22.69
CA LEU A 4 49.50 -6.33 21.63
C LEU A 4 48.08 -6.68 22.11
N LEU A 5 47.97 -7.74 22.91
CA LEU A 5 46.72 -8.20 23.51
C LEU A 5 46.18 -7.16 24.52
N LEU A 6 47.07 -6.53 25.30
CA LEU A 6 46.74 -5.47 26.25
C LEU A 6 46.23 -4.19 25.53
N ILE A 7 46.89 -3.78 24.45
CA ILE A 7 46.47 -2.62 23.64
C ILE A 7 45.08 -2.88 23.02
N PHE A 8 44.85 -4.09 22.50
CA PHE A 8 43.57 -4.48 21.91
C PHE A 8 42.45 -4.51 22.96
N THR A 9 42.73 -4.95 24.19
CA THR A 9 41.74 -4.91 25.28
C THR A 9 41.39 -3.49 25.69
N VAL A 10 42.37 -2.58 25.77
CA VAL A 10 42.12 -1.17 26.09
C VAL A 10 41.29 -0.48 24.99
N ILE A 11 41.55 -0.79 23.71
CA ILE A 11 40.75 -0.29 22.58
C ILE A 11 39.33 -0.83 22.63
N LEU A 12 39.13 -2.12 22.91
CA LEU A 12 37.80 -2.72 23.02
C LEU A 12 37.00 -2.17 24.21
N VAL A 13 37.65 -1.95 25.36
CA VAL A 13 36.99 -1.34 26.53
C VAL A 13 36.68 0.12 26.24
N GLY A 14 37.60 0.86 25.61
CA GLY A 14 37.36 2.23 25.16
C GLY A 14 36.21 2.34 24.17
N LEU A 15 36.17 1.46 23.16
CA LEU A 15 35.10 1.38 22.17
C LEU A 15 33.77 0.94 22.80
N PHE A 16 33.79 0.04 23.78
CA PHE A 16 32.60 -0.37 24.54
C PHE A 16 32.09 0.76 25.44
N VAL A 17 32.96 1.54 26.09
CA VAL A 17 32.58 2.73 26.85
C VAL A 17 32.04 3.81 25.91
N LEU A 18 32.68 4.04 24.76
CA LEU A 18 32.20 4.97 23.74
C LEU A 18 30.84 4.52 23.20
N LEU A 19 30.68 3.24 22.82
CA LEU A 19 29.41 2.69 22.36
C LEU A 19 28.37 2.59 23.47
N SER A 20 28.70 2.51 24.76
CA SER A 20 27.71 2.49 25.85
C SER A 20 27.35 3.88 26.39
N VAL A 21 28.22 4.86 26.18
CA VAL A 21 27.98 6.29 26.41
C VAL A 21 27.23 6.92 25.22
N PHE A 22 27.52 6.49 23.98
CA PHE A 22 26.89 6.99 22.75
C PHE A 22 25.80 6.10 22.14
N ALA A 23 25.70 4.79 22.45
CA ALA A 23 24.44 4.09 22.28
C ALA A 23 23.56 4.51 23.46
N PRO A 24 22.43 5.18 23.22
CA PRO A 24 21.66 5.72 24.31
C PRO A 24 21.21 4.55 25.19
N LYS A 25 21.59 4.49 26.47
CA LYS A 25 20.93 3.64 27.49
C LYS A 25 19.38 3.73 27.37
N ASN A 26 18.89 4.86 26.87
CA ASN A 26 17.51 5.14 26.53
C ASN A 26 16.90 4.18 25.49
N ASN A 27 17.67 3.68 24.52
CA ASN A 27 17.16 2.78 23.47
C ASN A 27 16.86 1.38 24.01
N TYR A 28 17.69 0.85 24.92
CA TYR A 28 17.40 -0.45 25.55
C TYR A 28 16.18 -0.35 26.48
N ALA A 29 16.11 0.70 27.31
CA ALA A 29 14.96 0.95 28.17
C ALA A 29 13.66 1.12 27.37
N ALA A 30 13.71 1.91 26.29
CA ALA A 30 12.60 2.10 25.36
C ALA A 30 12.20 0.76 24.69
N LYS A 31 13.17 0.01 24.16
CA LYS A 31 12.91 -1.31 23.54
C LYS A 31 12.23 -2.27 24.51
N LYS A 32 12.75 -2.38 25.73
CA LYS A 32 12.19 -3.24 26.78
C LYS A 32 10.78 -2.78 27.18
N GLN A 33 10.55 -1.48 27.32
CA GLN A 33 9.24 -0.95 27.67
C GLN A 33 8.22 -1.17 26.55
N LEU A 34 8.56 -0.85 25.30
CA LEU A 34 7.67 -1.05 24.16
C LEU A 34 7.34 -2.53 23.94
N TRP A 35 8.34 -3.42 24.04
CA TRP A 35 8.12 -4.86 23.96
C TRP A 35 7.09 -5.34 25.01
N LYS A 36 7.18 -4.87 26.25
CA LYS A 36 6.20 -5.21 27.30
C LYS A 36 4.80 -4.72 26.97
N ILE A 37 4.65 -3.54 26.38
CA ILE A 37 3.34 -3.01 25.98
C ILE A 37 2.77 -3.87 24.85
N ASN A 38 3.58 -4.15 23.82
CA ASN A 38 3.17 -4.94 22.66
C ASN A 38 2.77 -6.38 23.03
N GLN A 39 3.48 -7.02 23.97
CA GLN A 39 3.10 -8.36 24.45
C GLN A 39 1.74 -8.34 25.16
N LYS A 40 1.50 -7.35 26.01
CA LYS A 40 0.20 -7.19 26.67
C LYS A 40 -0.91 -6.96 25.66
N PHE A 41 -0.67 -6.11 24.67
CA PHE A 41 -1.65 -5.85 23.62
C PHE A 41 -1.91 -7.10 22.77
N LYS A 42 -0.87 -7.82 22.37
CA LYS A 42 -0.98 -9.08 21.63
C LYS A 42 -1.79 -10.14 22.39
N ASN A 43 -1.55 -10.30 23.70
CA ASN A 43 -2.29 -11.25 24.52
C ASN A 43 -3.75 -10.83 24.65
N LEU A 44 -4.02 -9.53 24.86
CA LEU A 44 -5.37 -8.99 24.91
C LEU A 44 -6.15 -9.28 23.61
N VAL A 45 -5.51 -9.11 22.45
CA VAL A 45 -6.11 -9.40 21.14
C VAL A 45 -6.39 -10.89 20.94
N LYS A 46 -5.55 -11.78 21.52
CA LYS A 46 -5.67 -13.24 21.35
C LYS A 46 -6.67 -13.90 22.30
N GLU A 47 -6.73 -13.44 23.54
CA GLU A 47 -7.44 -14.15 24.62
C GLU A 47 -8.95 -13.93 24.61
N THR A 48 -9.46 -12.93 23.90
CA THR A 48 -10.86 -12.52 24.05
C THR A 48 -11.58 -12.31 22.72
N GLN A 49 -12.74 -12.94 22.57
CA GLN A 49 -13.67 -12.70 21.48
C GLN A 49 -14.38 -11.33 21.63
N THR A 50 -14.49 -10.84 22.89
CA THR A 50 -14.94 -9.48 23.24
C THR A 50 -13.98 -8.86 24.26
N VAL A 51 -13.37 -7.72 23.92
CA VAL A 51 -12.34 -7.12 24.77
C VAL A 51 -12.96 -6.07 25.69
N PRO A 52 -12.75 -6.14 27.02
CA PRO A 52 -13.21 -5.06 27.90
C PRO A 52 -12.53 -3.74 27.56
N GLU A 53 -13.32 -2.70 27.25
CA GLU A 53 -12.84 -1.37 26.84
C GLU A 53 -11.76 -0.81 27.79
N LYS A 54 -11.99 -0.94 29.10
CA LYS A 54 -11.05 -0.53 30.16
C LYS A 54 -9.66 -1.16 30.02
N LYS A 55 -9.54 -2.38 29.50
CA LYS A 55 -8.23 -3.02 29.26
C LYS A 55 -7.53 -2.40 28.05
N VAL A 56 -8.27 -2.03 27.01
CA VAL A 56 -7.72 -1.33 25.84
C VAL A 56 -7.27 0.08 26.21
N ASP A 57 -8.04 0.80 27.04
CA ASP A 57 -7.66 2.12 27.55
C ASP A 57 -6.33 2.10 28.33
N GLN A 58 -6.10 1.05 29.11
CA GLN A 58 -4.81 0.87 29.80
C GLN A 58 -3.65 0.66 28.82
N ILE A 59 -3.88 0.02 27.67
CA ILE A 59 -2.87 -0.15 26.62
C ILE A 59 -2.61 1.19 25.93
N ILE A 60 -3.67 1.92 25.56
CA ILE A 60 -3.61 3.26 24.97
C ILE A 60 -2.77 4.19 25.87
N LEU A 61 -3.09 4.26 27.17
CA LEU A 61 -2.36 5.08 28.13
C LEU A 61 -0.88 4.68 28.24
N ARG A 62 -0.55 3.39 28.11
CA ARG A 62 0.85 2.92 28.13
C ARG A 62 1.61 3.38 26.89
N TYR A 63 1.01 3.37 25.70
CA TYR A 63 1.63 3.90 24.48
C TYR A 63 1.80 5.42 24.55
N GLN A 64 0.79 6.16 25.01
CA GLN A 64 0.87 7.61 25.21
C GLN A 64 2.03 7.98 26.17
N LYS A 65 2.11 7.31 27.32
CA LYS A 65 3.23 7.49 28.27
C LYS A 65 4.58 7.11 27.67
N PHE A 66 4.63 6.11 26.79
CA PHE A 66 5.86 5.73 26.11
C PHE A 66 6.33 6.83 25.17
N ILE A 67 5.44 7.36 24.33
CA ILE A 67 5.72 8.43 23.36
C ILE A 67 6.23 9.67 24.09
N GLN A 68 5.56 10.07 25.18
CA GLN A 68 5.96 11.23 26.00
C GLN A 68 7.31 11.01 26.69
N LYS A 69 7.58 9.80 27.20
CA LYS A 69 8.81 9.48 27.94
C LYS A 69 10.03 9.32 27.04
N PHE A 70 9.84 8.86 25.80
CA PHE A 70 10.93 8.58 24.85
C PHE A 70 10.80 9.39 23.56
N PRO A 71 10.74 10.73 23.63
CA PRO A 71 10.44 11.57 22.46
C PRO A 71 11.53 11.53 21.38
N LYS A 72 12.78 11.18 21.73
CA LYS A 72 13.90 11.05 20.77
C LYS A 72 14.19 9.60 20.35
N SER A 73 13.41 8.64 20.81
CA SER A 73 13.65 7.23 20.49
C SER A 73 13.20 6.92 19.06
N PRO A 74 13.98 6.16 18.27
CA PRO A 74 13.53 5.70 16.95
C PRO A 74 12.29 4.79 17.05
N LEU A 75 12.05 4.18 18.22
CA LEU A 75 10.87 3.37 18.48
C LEU A 75 9.59 4.19 18.71
N ARG A 76 9.69 5.52 18.77
CA ARG A 76 8.52 6.40 18.94
C ARG A 76 7.54 6.23 17.78
N ILE A 77 8.02 6.19 16.54
CA ILE A 77 7.21 5.96 15.33
C ILE A 77 6.38 4.69 15.49
N GLN A 78 7.04 3.59 15.87
CA GLN A 78 6.37 2.30 16.07
C GLN A 78 5.30 2.38 17.17
N ALA A 79 5.56 3.10 18.26
CA ALA A 79 4.58 3.31 19.32
C ALA A 79 3.38 4.16 18.88
N HIS A 80 3.58 5.17 18.01
CA HIS A 80 2.46 5.93 17.41
C HIS A 80 1.56 5.03 16.55
N PHE A 81 2.16 4.17 15.71
CA PHE A 81 1.37 3.21 14.94
C PHE A 81 0.56 2.26 15.83
N PHE A 82 1.18 1.71 16.88
CA PHE A 82 0.47 0.84 17.81
C PHE A 82 -0.57 1.57 18.64
N LEU A 83 -0.39 2.86 18.91
CA LEU A 83 -1.41 3.69 19.53
C LEU A 83 -2.63 3.83 18.61
N GLY A 84 -2.43 4.15 17.33
CA GLY A 84 -3.49 4.17 16.33
C GLY A 84 -4.20 2.81 16.19
N ASP A 85 -3.43 1.72 16.10
CA ASP A 85 -3.97 0.36 16.05
C ASP A 85 -4.75 -0.02 17.32
N ALA A 86 -4.32 0.46 18.49
CA ALA A 86 -5.07 0.27 19.74
C ALA A 86 -6.40 1.02 19.73
N TYR A 87 -6.47 2.20 19.10
CA TYR A 87 -7.75 2.90 18.88
C TYR A 87 -8.64 2.20 17.86
N ILE A 88 -8.09 1.64 16.77
CA ILE A 88 -8.84 0.76 15.85
C ILE A 88 -9.44 -0.40 16.64
N PHE A 89 -8.63 -1.04 17.49
CA PHE A 89 -9.07 -2.16 18.32
C PHE A 89 -10.09 -1.76 19.39
N LYS A 90 -10.08 -0.50 19.82
CA LYS A 90 -11.11 0.12 20.66
C LYS A 90 -12.37 0.52 19.87
N GLU A 91 -12.39 0.29 18.55
CA GLU A 91 -13.42 0.76 17.62
C GLU A 91 -13.55 2.29 17.52
N ASP A 92 -12.58 3.04 18.06
CA ASP A 92 -12.53 4.50 17.96
C ASP A 92 -11.71 4.91 16.73
N ASN A 93 -12.30 4.69 15.56
CA ASN A 93 -11.66 4.98 14.28
C ASN A 93 -11.41 6.48 14.07
N ILE A 94 -12.18 7.37 14.72
CA ILE A 94 -11.95 8.81 14.65
C ILE A 94 -10.61 9.13 15.32
N MET A 95 -10.42 8.67 16.56
CA MET A 95 -9.14 8.83 17.25
C MET A 95 -8.01 8.10 16.54
N ALA A 96 -8.24 6.90 16.01
CA ALA A 96 -7.23 6.19 15.23
C ALA A 96 -6.75 7.02 14.04
N ARG A 97 -7.68 7.58 13.25
CA ARG A 97 -7.36 8.46 12.12
C ARG A 97 -6.58 9.68 12.57
N GLN A 98 -7.01 10.35 13.64
CA GLN A 98 -6.27 11.47 14.21
C GLN A 98 -4.82 11.08 14.56
N LYS A 99 -4.61 9.91 15.17
CA LYS A 99 -3.26 9.43 15.52
C LYS A 99 -2.41 9.10 14.30
N PHE A 100 -2.99 8.62 13.21
CA PHE A 100 -2.27 8.44 11.95
C PHE A 100 -2.00 9.78 11.22
N GLU A 101 -2.90 10.77 11.31
CA GLU A 101 -2.63 12.12 10.79
C GLU A 101 -1.49 12.81 11.53
N GLU A 102 -1.40 12.63 12.86
CA GLU A 102 -0.24 13.10 13.65
C GLU A 102 1.07 12.51 13.12
N ILE A 103 1.09 11.23 12.71
CA ILE A 103 2.27 10.60 12.08
C ILE A 103 2.59 11.27 10.73
N ILE A 104 1.58 11.53 9.89
CA ILE A 104 1.79 12.18 8.57
C ILE A 104 2.38 13.58 8.73
N GLN A 105 1.93 14.33 9.73
CA GLN A 105 2.44 15.68 10.01
C GLN A 105 3.85 15.64 10.60
N GLU A 106 4.09 14.77 11.58
CA GLU A 106 5.34 14.74 12.34
C GLU A 106 6.50 14.11 11.56
N PHE A 107 6.22 13.13 10.68
CA PHE A 107 7.23 12.39 9.91
C PHE A 107 7.13 12.69 8.41
N SER A 108 6.87 13.95 8.07
CA SER A 108 6.60 14.42 6.69
C SER A 108 7.78 14.24 5.71
N ASP A 109 8.98 13.98 6.21
CA ASP A 109 10.21 13.67 5.46
C ASP A 109 10.48 12.17 5.29
N HIS A 110 9.57 11.31 5.76
CA HIS A 110 9.70 9.85 5.70
C HIS A 110 8.57 9.21 4.87
N PRO A 111 8.70 9.12 3.53
CA PRO A 111 7.63 8.66 2.64
C PRO A 111 7.06 7.28 2.99
N ASP A 112 7.89 6.31 3.42
CA ASP A 112 7.44 4.97 3.79
C ASP A 112 6.56 4.98 5.06
N ILE A 113 6.87 5.87 6.00
CA ILE A 113 6.09 6.06 7.24
C ILE A 113 4.74 6.70 6.89
N ILE A 114 4.76 7.72 6.03
CA ILE A 114 3.56 8.42 5.57
C ILE A 114 2.65 7.47 4.80
N GLU A 115 3.17 6.68 3.86
CA GLU A 115 2.40 5.69 3.12
C GLU A 115 1.71 4.70 4.07
N ASN A 116 2.43 4.19 5.07
CA ASN A 116 1.85 3.26 6.04
C ASN A 116 0.72 3.91 6.85
N ALA A 117 0.91 5.16 7.32
CA ALA A 117 -0.13 5.90 8.03
C ALA A 117 -1.37 6.14 7.15
N MET A 118 -1.17 6.54 5.89
CA MET A 118 -2.24 6.71 4.91
C MET A 118 -3.01 5.40 4.67
N LEU A 119 -2.32 4.26 4.51
CA LEU A 119 -2.94 2.95 4.36
C LEU A 119 -3.75 2.54 5.59
N ARG A 120 -3.30 2.88 6.79
CA ARG A 120 -4.06 2.65 8.03
C ARG A 120 -5.33 3.51 8.08
N ILE A 121 -5.28 4.77 7.66
CA ILE A 121 -6.47 5.63 7.55
C ILE A 121 -7.47 5.02 6.56
N VAL A 122 -7.02 4.62 5.37
CA VAL A 122 -7.87 3.92 4.38
C VAL A 122 -8.49 2.67 5.00
N THR A 123 -7.70 1.89 5.75
CA THR A 123 -8.19 0.68 6.44
C THR A 123 -9.34 1.01 7.39
N THR A 124 -9.26 2.09 8.18
CA THR A 124 -10.35 2.50 9.07
C THR A 124 -11.66 2.78 8.31
N PHE A 125 -11.59 3.52 7.20
CA PHE A 125 -12.77 3.80 6.36
C PHE A 125 -13.31 2.54 5.69
N THR A 126 -12.45 1.61 5.26
CA THR A 126 -12.89 0.35 4.65
C THR A 126 -13.55 -0.58 5.67
N GLN A 127 -13.06 -0.65 6.90
CA GLN A 127 -13.67 -1.41 7.99
C GLN A 127 -15.06 -0.86 8.33
N GLU A 128 -15.20 0.46 8.41
CA GLU A 128 -16.50 1.12 8.60
C GLU A 128 -17.48 0.87 7.45
N ARG A 129 -16.98 0.66 6.22
CA ARG A 129 -17.81 0.27 5.06
C ARG A 129 -18.36 -1.15 5.16
N THR A 130 -17.73 -2.05 5.93
CA THR A 130 -18.20 -3.44 6.09
C THR A 130 -19.47 -3.51 6.94
N VAL A 131 -20.25 -4.59 6.79
CA VAL A 131 -21.51 -4.79 7.54
C VAL A 131 -21.31 -4.67 9.06
N VAL A 132 -20.18 -5.18 9.56
CA VAL A 132 -19.83 -5.13 11.00
C VAL A 132 -19.57 -3.68 11.44
N GLY A 133 -18.69 -2.96 10.74
CA GLY A 133 -18.43 -1.54 11.05
C GLY A 133 -19.66 -0.67 10.89
N GLY A 134 -20.48 -0.92 9.87
CA GLY A 134 -21.73 -0.22 9.62
C GLY A 134 -22.78 -0.45 10.71
N TYR A 135 -22.91 -1.68 11.24
CA TYR A 135 -23.82 -2.00 12.34
C TYR A 135 -23.38 -1.33 13.65
N MET A 136 -22.08 -1.40 13.99
CA MET A 136 -21.56 -0.85 15.24
C MET A 136 -21.62 0.68 15.26
N ARG A 137 -21.25 1.34 14.17
CA ARG A 137 -21.36 2.80 14.06
C ARG A 137 -22.82 3.23 13.98
N GLN A 138 -23.71 2.44 13.37
CA GLN A 138 -25.15 2.68 13.44
C GLN A 138 -25.65 2.69 14.90
N LYS A 139 -25.20 1.74 15.74
CA LYS A 139 -25.58 1.71 17.15
C LYS A 139 -25.14 2.99 17.88
N LYS A 140 -23.87 3.39 17.73
CA LYS A 140 -23.34 4.61 18.36
C LYS A 140 -24.04 5.88 17.88
N ILE A 141 -24.23 6.05 16.57
CA ILE A 141 -24.98 7.21 16.04
C ILE A 141 -26.43 7.17 16.50
N LYS A 142 -27.05 5.99 16.60
CA LYS A 142 -28.41 5.89 17.12
C LYS A 142 -28.49 6.41 18.56
N GLU A 143 -27.55 6.02 19.41
CA GLU A 143 -27.43 6.54 20.79
C GLU A 143 -27.27 8.07 20.80
N ASP A 144 -26.41 8.64 19.91
CA ASP A 144 -26.22 10.09 19.79
C ASP A 144 -27.42 10.82 19.12
N PHE A 145 -28.18 10.16 18.24
CA PHE A 145 -29.31 10.73 17.50
C PHE A 145 -30.64 10.64 18.25
N GLU A 146 -30.86 9.62 19.08
CA GLU A 146 -32.04 9.51 19.95
C GLU A 146 -32.13 10.68 20.94
N GLU A 147 -31.00 11.33 21.25
CA GLU A 147 -30.95 12.57 22.04
C GLU A 147 -31.43 13.82 21.26
N LEU A 148 -31.42 13.77 19.92
CA LEU A 148 -31.63 14.94 19.05
C LEU A 148 -32.93 14.91 18.21
N TYR A 149 -33.64 13.77 18.12
CA TYR A 149 -34.81 13.62 17.24
C TYR A 149 -35.96 12.79 17.86
N ASP A 150 -37.20 13.23 17.64
CA ASP A 150 -38.42 12.52 18.01
C ASP A 150 -38.70 11.32 17.05
N GLU A 151 -38.75 10.09 17.59
CA GLU A 151 -39.07 8.86 16.85
C GLU A 151 -40.45 8.91 16.15
N SER A 152 -41.36 9.82 16.57
CA SER A 152 -42.69 9.95 15.97
C SER A 152 -42.68 10.40 14.50
N LEU A 153 -41.59 11.02 14.04
CA LEU A 153 -41.50 11.64 12.72
C LEU A 153 -40.93 10.72 11.62
N PHE A 154 -40.25 9.62 11.96
CA PHE A 154 -39.61 8.74 10.98
C PHE A 154 -39.67 7.26 11.34
N ASN A 155 -40.10 6.42 10.40
CA ASN A 155 -40.04 4.97 10.59
C ASN A 155 -38.58 4.46 10.64
N ARG A 156 -38.34 3.36 11.38
CA ARG A 156 -36.99 2.79 11.60
C ARG A 156 -36.23 2.44 10.31
N GLN A 157 -36.94 2.11 9.22
CA GLN A 157 -36.30 1.75 7.95
C GLN A 157 -35.72 2.97 7.23
N THR A 158 -36.42 4.10 7.26
CA THR A 158 -35.94 5.37 6.69
C THR A 158 -34.68 5.85 7.40
N ILE A 159 -34.67 5.83 8.74
CA ILE A 159 -33.50 6.20 9.54
C ILE A 159 -32.31 5.30 9.19
N LYS A 160 -32.52 3.97 9.12
CA LYS A 160 -31.46 3.02 8.73
C LYS A 160 -30.91 3.31 7.33
N LYS A 161 -31.76 3.66 6.36
CA LYS A 161 -31.32 4.01 4.99
C LYS A 161 -30.51 5.30 4.97
N MET A 162 -30.96 6.35 5.67
CA MET A 162 -30.25 7.63 5.75
C MET A 162 -28.86 7.47 6.39
N ILE A 163 -28.78 6.77 7.52
CA ILE A 163 -27.52 6.49 8.23
C ILE A 163 -26.55 5.72 7.31
N THR A 164 -27.00 4.62 6.69
CA THR A 164 -26.15 3.83 5.79
C THR A 164 -25.70 4.57 4.55
N THR A 165 -26.53 5.46 4.00
CA THR A 165 -26.18 6.31 2.85
C THR A 165 -25.11 7.33 3.22
N ARG A 166 -25.31 8.08 4.31
CA ARG A 166 -24.35 9.08 4.80
C ARG A 166 -22.97 8.46 5.08
N TYR A 167 -22.92 7.25 5.64
CA TYR A 167 -21.65 6.57 5.89
C TYR A 167 -20.91 6.16 4.64
N LYS A 168 -21.61 5.63 3.64
CA LYS A 168 -20.98 5.31 2.35
C LYS A 168 -20.35 6.56 1.75
N GLU A 169 -21.02 7.71 1.85
CA GLU A 169 -20.50 8.99 1.39
C GLU A 169 -19.29 9.49 2.20
N GLU A 170 -19.34 9.44 3.53
CA GLU A 170 -18.23 9.83 4.41
C GLU A 170 -16.99 8.96 4.17
N ASN A 171 -17.16 7.64 4.09
CA ASN A 171 -16.07 6.69 3.82
C ASN A 171 -15.48 6.89 2.43
N PHE A 172 -16.33 7.11 1.42
CA PHE A 172 -15.89 7.41 0.07
C PHE A 172 -15.05 8.70 0.02
N LYS A 173 -15.55 9.79 0.61
CA LYS A 173 -14.85 11.08 0.67
C LYS A 173 -13.51 10.95 1.41
N GLY A 174 -13.49 10.25 2.53
CA GLY A 174 -12.28 10.00 3.31
C GLY A 174 -11.20 9.24 2.54
N ILE A 175 -11.56 8.12 1.90
CA ILE A 175 -10.60 7.33 1.09
C ILE A 175 -10.12 8.14 -0.12
N LEU A 176 -11.02 8.86 -0.78
CA LEU A 176 -10.69 9.69 -1.93
C LEU A 176 -9.66 10.77 -1.58
N ASP A 177 -9.82 11.44 -0.44
CA ASP A 177 -8.86 12.42 0.07
C ASP A 177 -7.47 11.80 0.26
N ILE A 178 -7.37 10.61 0.90
CA ILE A 178 -6.07 9.95 1.10
C ILE A 178 -5.39 9.67 -0.24
N TYR A 179 -6.11 9.09 -1.20
CA TYR A 179 -5.52 8.78 -2.50
C TYR A 179 -5.10 10.05 -3.25
N GLN A 180 -5.87 11.14 -3.15
CA GLN A 180 -5.50 12.42 -3.75
C GLN A 180 -4.26 13.02 -3.10
N ARG A 181 -4.15 12.99 -1.77
CA ARG A 181 -2.95 13.46 -1.04
C ARG A 181 -1.73 12.61 -1.38
N ALA A 182 -1.87 11.29 -1.44
CA ALA A 182 -0.78 10.39 -1.82
C ALA A 182 -0.28 10.68 -3.24
N LEU A 183 -1.20 10.82 -4.21
CA LEU A 183 -0.85 11.18 -5.60
C LEU A 183 -0.15 12.54 -5.68
N LYS A 184 -0.62 13.54 -4.93
CA LYS A 184 -0.11 14.91 -5.02
C LYS A 184 1.23 15.08 -4.31
N ASN A 185 1.36 14.56 -3.09
CA ASN A 185 2.47 14.88 -2.19
C ASN A 185 3.52 13.77 -2.12
N HIS A 186 3.14 12.52 -2.44
CA HIS A 186 4.03 11.36 -2.34
C HIS A 186 3.97 10.46 -3.59
N PRO A 187 4.07 11.00 -4.82
CA PRO A 187 3.77 10.28 -6.06
C PRO A 187 4.67 9.07 -6.35
N THR A 188 5.86 9.00 -5.73
CA THR A 188 6.82 7.90 -5.89
C THR A 188 6.66 6.77 -4.87
N THR A 189 5.82 6.96 -3.84
CA THR A 189 5.45 5.88 -2.90
C THR A 189 4.56 4.86 -3.60
N SER A 190 4.44 3.63 -3.06
CA SER A 190 3.62 2.60 -3.71
C SER A 190 2.15 3.03 -3.78
N LEU A 191 1.63 3.66 -2.71
CA LEU A 191 0.28 4.21 -2.66
C LEU A 191 0.10 5.39 -3.61
N GLY A 192 1.02 6.37 -3.61
CA GLY A 192 0.95 7.53 -4.50
C GLY A 192 0.99 7.13 -5.97
N LEU A 193 1.86 6.18 -6.31
CA LEU A 193 1.98 5.65 -7.65
C LEU A 193 0.72 4.91 -8.09
N LYS A 194 0.09 4.11 -7.22
CA LYS A 194 -1.16 3.38 -7.51
C LYS A 194 -2.42 4.25 -7.46
N ALA A 195 -2.37 5.40 -6.80
CA ALA A 195 -3.52 6.25 -6.51
C ALA A 195 -4.39 6.58 -7.74
N PRO A 196 -3.86 6.89 -8.94
CA PRO A 196 -4.70 7.16 -10.11
C PRO A 196 -5.68 6.02 -10.45
N LEU A 197 -5.22 4.76 -10.37
CA LEU A 197 -6.07 3.59 -10.59
C LEU A 197 -6.95 3.27 -9.38
N LEU A 198 -6.46 3.48 -8.17
CA LEU A 198 -7.25 3.29 -6.95
C LEU A 198 -8.43 4.26 -6.88
N ILE A 199 -8.26 5.51 -7.33
CA ILE A 199 -9.35 6.49 -7.47
C ILE A 199 -10.39 5.99 -8.48
N ALA A 200 -9.95 5.54 -9.66
CA ALA A 200 -10.87 4.99 -10.66
C ALA A 200 -11.65 3.78 -10.12
N ARG A 201 -10.97 2.89 -9.39
CA ARG A 201 -11.58 1.74 -8.71
C ARG A 201 -12.55 2.17 -7.61
N LEU A 202 -12.22 3.20 -6.83
CA LEU A 202 -13.10 3.70 -5.77
C LEU A 202 -14.43 4.20 -6.35
N TYR A 203 -14.41 4.89 -7.49
CA TYR A 203 -15.64 5.28 -8.20
C TYR A 203 -16.39 4.07 -8.78
N TYR A 204 -15.67 3.07 -9.29
CA TYR A 204 -16.28 1.83 -9.78
C TYR A 204 -17.01 1.09 -8.66
N ASP A 205 -16.39 0.95 -7.50
CA ASP A 205 -16.95 0.29 -6.31
C ASP A 205 -18.17 1.02 -5.70
N GLN A 206 -18.41 2.27 -6.11
CA GLN A 206 -19.61 3.07 -5.75
C GLN A 206 -20.67 3.09 -6.87
N ASP A 207 -20.55 2.22 -7.88
CA ASP A 207 -21.41 2.19 -9.06
C ASP A 207 -21.41 3.50 -9.88
N GLN A 208 -20.44 4.39 -9.65
CA GLN A 208 -20.27 5.65 -10.35
C GLN A 208 -19.48 5.44 -11.66
N MET A 209 -20.03 4.62 -12.55
CA MET A 209 -19.37 4.13 -13.77
C MET A 209 -18.84 5.24 -14.69
N LYS A 210 -19.54 6.37 -14.79
CA LYS A 210 -19.11 7.52 -15.59
C LYS A 210 -17.81 8.12 -15.06
N GLU A 211 -17.74 8.34 -13.75
CA GLU A 211 -16.54 8.89 -13.10
C GLU A 211 -15.41 7.85 -13.08
N ALA A 212 -15.71 6.57 -12.86
CA ALA A 212 -14.73 5.49 -12.94
C ALA A 212 -14.00 5.47 -14.30
N LYS A 213 -14.75 5.53 -15.41
CA LYS A 213 -14.18 5.60 -16.77
C LYS A 213 -13.35 6.86 -16.99
N LYS A 214 -13.81 8.01 -16.49
CA LYS A 214 -13.10 9.29 -16.56
C LYS A 214 -11.76 9.24 -15.81
N PHE A 215 -11.74 8.75 -14.57
CA PHE A 215 -10.51 8.65 -13.78
C PHE A 215 -9.57 7.57 -14.31
N LEU A 216 -10.09 6.47 -14.86
CA LEU A 216 -9.28 5.47 -15.55
C LEU A 216 -8.58 6.06 -16.79
N LYS A 217 -9.27 6.89 -17.57
CA LYS A 217 -8.66 7.63 -18.69
C LYS A 217 -7.55 8.57 -18.20
N LYS A 218 -7.77 9.28 -17.10
CA LYS A 218 -6.74 10.14 -16.48
C LYS A 218 -5.51 9.33 -16.04
N ALA A 219 -5.70 8.16 -15.45
CA ALA A 219 -4.60 7.27 -15.04
C ALA A 219 -3.74 6.84 -16.25
N ILE A 220 -4.38 6.40 -17.34
CA ILE A 220 -3.69 6.02 -18.58
C ILE A 220 -2.93 7.20 -19.22
N GLN A 221 -3.40 8.44 -19.04
CA GLN A 221 -2.69 9.63 -19.51
C GLN A 221 -1.56 10.08 -18.58
N TYR A 222 -1.61 9.70 -17.31
CA TYR A 222 -0.64 10.06 -16.29
C TYR A 222 0.62 9.21 -16.39
N TYR A 223 0.48 7.88 -16.42
CA TYR A 223 1.62 6.96 -16.31
C TYR A 223 2.69 7.11 -17.41
N PRO A 224 2.38 7.34 -18.69
CA PRO A 224 3.42 7.55 -19.70
C PRO A 224 4.30 8.76 -19.41
N LYS A 225 3.71 9.85 -18.92
CA LYS A 225 4.44 11.08 -18.56
C LYS A 225 5.33 10.84 -17.34
N PHE A 226 4.78 10.14 -16.33
CA PHE A 226 5.50 9.83 -15.10
C PHE A 226 6.66 8.84 -15.34
N SER A 227 6.42 7.78 -16.13
CA SER A 227 7.43 6.84 -16.61
C SER A 227 8.59 7.57 -17.30
N GLN A 228 8.28 8.48 -18.23
CA GLN A 228 9.30 9.25 -18.95
C GLN A 228 10.14 10.16 -18.02
N GLN A 229 9.54 10.73 -16.97
CA GLN A 229 10.25 11.54 -15.97
C GLN A 229 11.20 10.71 -15.10
N HIS A 230 10.92 9.41 -14.95
CA HIS A 230 11.67 8.48 -14.11
C HIS A 230 12.40 7.40 -14.92
N LYS A 231 12.69 7.68 -16.20
CA LYS A 231 13.19 6.71 -17.18
C LYS A 231 14.31 5.82 -16.64
N ASN A 232 14.21 4.52 -16.91
CA ASN A 232 15.18 3.48 -16.51
C ASN A 232 15.33 3.25 -15.00
N THR A 233 14.40 3.75 -14.18
CA THR A 233 14.33 3.43 -12.74
C THR A 233 13.25 2.39 -12.45
N ILE A 234 13.20 1.90 -11.21
CA ILE A 234 12.09 1.04 -10.75
C ILE A 234 10.72 1.74 -10.85
N ILE A 235 10.69 3.07 -10.70
CA ILE A 235 9.46 3.86 -10.80
C ILE A 235 8.95 3.87 -12.24
N ASP A 236 9.84 3.89 -13.23
CA ASP A 236 9.48 3.75 -14.64
C ASP A 236 8.85 2.39 -14.92
N LEU A 237 9.51 1.29 -14.52
CA LEU A 237 8.94 -0.06 -14.66
C LEU A 237 7.55 -0.16 -14.01
N GLN A 238 7.42 0.27 -12.74
CA GLN A 238 6.15 0.20 -12.02
C GLN A 238 5.06 1.08 -12.67
N SER A 239 5.44 2.23 -13.24
CA SER A 239 4.52 3.09 -13.99
C SER A 239 4.03 2.40 -15.25
N GLN A 240 4.90 1.71 -15.98
CA GLN A 240 4.52 0.94 -17.18
C GLN A 240 3.63 -0.26 -16.80
N GLU A 241 3.91 -0.98 -15.70
CA GLU A 241 3.05 -2.06 -15.20
C GLU A 241 1.64 -1.57 -14.82
N LEU A 242 1.54 -0.39 -14.21
CA LEU A 242 0.25 0.24 -13.90
C LEU A 242 -0.46 0.75 -15.15
N LEU A 243 0.28 1.24 -16.15
CA LEU A 243 -0.27 1.58 -17.46
C LEU A 243 -0.90 0.36 -18.15
N VAL A 244 -0.20 -0.79 -18.15
CA VAL A 244 -0.74 -2.07 -18.63
C VAL A 244 -2.04 -2.40 -17.90
N THR A 245 -2.07 -2.29 -16.58
CA THR A 245 -3.29 -2.50 -15.78
C THR A 245 -4.43 -1.60 -16.23
N GLY A 246 -4.13 -0.32 -16.52
CA GLY A 246 -5.08 0.63 -17.06
C GLY A 246 -5.62 0.23 -18.45
N TYR A 247 -4.74 -0.21 -19.36
CA TYR A 247 -5.14 -0.70 -20.67
C TYR A 247 -6.01 -1.95 -20.59
N LEU A 248 -5.66 -2.91 -19.73
CA LEU A 248 -6.45 -4.12 -19.50
C LEU A 248 -7.85 -3.79 -18.97
N ALA A 249 -7.96 -2.87 -18.01
CA ALA A 249 -9.23 -2.41 -17.49
C ALA A 249 -10.12 -1.74 -18.57
N GLN A 250 -9.51 -1.11 -19.58
CA GLN A 250 -10.22 -0.57 -20.75
C GLN A 250 -10.37 -1.56 -21.91
N LYS A 251 -9.95 -2.82 -21.75
CA LYS A 251 -9.89 -3.84 -22.83
C LYS A 251 -9.06 -3.39 -24.05
N LYS A 252 -8.08 -2.51 -23.84
CA LYS A 252 -7.11 -2.05 -24.86
C LYS A 252 -5.96 -3.05 -24.98
N PHE A 253 -6.29 -4.26 -25.40
CA PHE A 253 -5.37 -5.40 -25.39
C PHE A 253 -4.09 -5.18 -26.23
N PRO A 254 -4.14 -4.63 -27.46
CA PRO A 254 -2.91 -4.39 -28.23
C PRO A 254 -1.94 -3.45 -27.52
N LEU A 255 -2.43 -2.34 -26.94
CA LEU A 255 -1.60 -1.39 -26.21
C LEU A 255 -1.00 -2.00 -24.92
N ALA A 256 -1.75 -2.89 -24.25
CA ALA A 256 -1.23 -3.62 -23.10
C ALA A 256 -0.07 -4.54 -23.51
N VAL A 257 -0.22 -5.30 -24.60
CA VAL A 257 0.84 -6.18 -25.13
C VAL A 257 2.05 -5.39 -25.60
N GLU A 258 1.85 -4.29 -26.33
CA GLU A 258 2.94 -3.42 -26.77
C GLU A 258 3.73 -2.85 -25.57
N THR A 259 3.02 -2.39 -24.54
CA THR A 259 3.66 -1.86 -23.32
C THR A 259 4.43 -2.97 -22.59
N LEU A 260 3.90 -4.18 -22.51
CA LEU A 260 4.61 -5.34 -21.94
C LEU A 260 5.85 -5.71 -22.75
N GLY A 261 5.79 -5.63 -24.08
CA GLY A 261 6.95 -5.83 -24.95
C GLY A 261 8.02 -4.76 -24.74
N ASN A 262 7.62 -3.50 -24.58
CA ASN A 262 8.53 -2.42 -24.24
C ASN A 262 9.19 -2.63 -22.88
N ILE A 263 8.46 -3.14 -21.88
CA ILE A 263 9.03 -3.53 -20.58
C ILE A 263 10.14 -4.58 -20.77
N LEU A 264 9.88 -5.64 -21.55
CA LEU A 264 10.89 -6.69 -21.79
C LEU A 264 12.15 -6.11 -22.41
N ILE A 265 12.01 -5.29 -23.44
CA ILE A 265 13.15 -4.73 -24.18
C ILE A 265 13.88 -3.69 -23.33
N GLN A 266 13.18 -2.68 -22.81
CA GLN A 266 13.81 -1.56 -22.10
C GLN A 266 14.53 -2.00 -20.83
N PHE A 267 13.98 -2.99 -20.12
CA PHE A 267 14.50 -3.44 -18.83
C PHE A 267 15.20 -4.80 -18.89
N ALA A 268 15.57 -5.29 -20.10
CA ALA A 268 16.18 -6.60 -20.28
C ALA A 268 17.39 -6.84 -19.34
N GLU A 269 18.24 -5.81 -19.19
CA GLU A 269 19.44 -5.88 -18.36
C GLU A 269 19.27 -5.18 -16.99
N ALA A 270 18.07 -4.69 -16.69
CA ALA A 270 17.82 -3.99 -15.43
C ALA A 270 17.75 -4.98 -14.25
N PRO A 271 18.42 -4.71 -13.11
CA PRO A 271 18.50 -5.67 -12.00
C PRO A 271 17.14 -5.98 -11.34
N PHE A 272 16.12 -5.16 -11.60
CA PHE A 272 14.79 -5.28 -11.02
C PHE A 272 13.76 -5.98 -11.93
N LEU A 273 14.09 -6.27 -13.19
CA LEU A 273 13.35 -7.21 -14.04
C LEU A 273 13.98 -8.60 -13.91
N THR A 274 13.59 -9.33 -12.87
CA THR A 274 14.12 -10.68 -12.65
C THR A 274 13.64 -11.66 -13.72
N LEU A 275 14.35 -12.78 -13.89
CA LEU A 275 13.93 -13.86 -14.81
C LEU A 275 12.47 -14.26 -14.59
N THR A 276 12.05 -14.41 -13.33
CA THR A 276 10.67 -14.76 -12.95
C THR A 276 9.67 -13.70 -13.42
N LYS A 277 9.98 -12.40 -13.26
CA LYS A 277 9.12 -11.32 -13.73
C LYS A 277 9.06 -11.29 -15.26
N GLY A 278 10.20 -11.43 -15.93
CA GLY A 278 10.25 -11.50 -17.39
C GLY A 278 9.40 -12.65 -17.94
N MET A 279 9.50 -13.86 -17.35
CA MET A 279 8.65 -14.99 -17.72
C MET A 279 7.15 -14.71 -17.50
N ALA A 280 6.79 -14.03 -16.41
CA ALA A 280 5.41 -13.64 -16.16
C ALA A 280 4.90 -12.65 -17.23
N VAL A 281 5.72 -11.67 -17.62
CA VAL A 281 5.39 -10.72 -18.69
C VAL A 281 5.17 -11.45 -20.02
N VAL A 282 6.05 -12.37 -20.39
CA VAL A 282 5.92 -13.19 -21.61
C VAL A 282 4.64 -14.02 -21.61
N LYS A 283 4.34 -14.68 -20.48
CA LYS A 283 3.09 -15.45 -20.34
C LYS A 283 1.87 -14.55 -20.54
N THR A 284 1.87 -13.35 -19.95
CA THR A 284 0.77 -12.40 -20.08
C THR A 284 0.62 -11.89 -21.51
N ILE A 285 1.73 -11.57 -22.20
CA ILE A 285 1.73 -11.21 -23.62
C ILE A 285 1.05 -12.32 -24.44
N ASN A 286 1.53 -13.55 -24.34
CA ASN A 286 1.01 -14.68 -25.13
C ASN A 286 -0.47 -14.93 -24.85
N MET A 287 -0.86 -14.95 -23.57
CA MET A 287 -2.25 -15.15 -23.16
C MET A 287 -3.17 -14.07 -23.74
N ILE A 288 -2.79 -12.79 -23.68
CA ILE A 288 -3.62 -11.72 -24.23
C ILE A 288 -3.68 -11.80 -25.75
N SER A 289 -2.55 -12.03 -26.41
CA SER A 289 -2.46 -12.08 -27.87
C SER A 289 -3.27 -13.24 -28.46
N ILE A 290 -3.24 -14.42 -27.83
CA ILE A 290 -4.00 -15.58 -28.28
C ILE A 290 -5.48 -15.45 -27.86
N ASP A 291 -5.76 -15.24 -26.56
CA ASP A 291 -7.13 -15.39 -26.04
C ASP A 291 -8.00 -14.14 -26.22
N LYS A 292 -7.40 -12.95 -26.41
CA LYS A 292 -8.13 -11.67 -26.44
C LYS A 292 -7.99 -10.91 -27.75
N ILE A 293 -6.83 -11.00 -28.41
CA ILE A 293 -6.59 -10.34 -29.70
C ILE A 293 -6.83 -11.32 -30.87
N ASN A 294 -6.59 -12.62 -30.65
CA ASN A 294 -6.55 -13.65 -31.68
C ASN A 294 -5.53 -13.33 -32.79
N ASP A 295 -4.37 -12.82 -32.38
CA ASP A 295 -3.28 -12.43 -33.27
C ASP A 295 -1.91 -12.82 -32.67
N PRO A 296 -1.29 -13.92 -33.15
CA PRO A 296 0.03 -14.35 -32.71
C PRO A 296 1.18 -13.55 -33.34
N THR A 297 0.92 -12.67 -34.32
CA THR A 297 2.00 -11.92 -35.01
C THR A 297 2.61 -10.83 -34.14
N LEU A 298 1.79 -10.18 -33.31
CA LEU A 298 2.23 -9.15 -32.37
C LEU A 298 3.30 -9.65 -31.37
N PRO A 299 3.09 -10.75 -30.62
CA PRO A 299 4.10 -11.27 -29.71
C PRO A 299 5.35 -11.77 -30.45
N ILE A 300 5.20 -12.37 -31.64
CA ILE A 300 6.35 -12.77 -32.47
C ILE A 300 7.24 -11.56 -32.79
N THR A 301 6.65 -10.45 -33.22
CA THR A 301 7.39 -9.22 -33.57
C THR A 301 8.16 -8.67 -32.37
N ILE A 302 7.54 -8.69 -31.18
CA ILE A 302 8.19 -8.27 -29.92
C ILE A 302 9.42 -9.14 -29.63
N TYR A 303 9.28 -10.46 -29.72
CA TYR A 303 10.35 -11.40 -29.40
C TYR A 303 11.50 -11.35 -30.43
N GLN A 304 11.18 -11.21 -31.72
CA GLN A 304 12.19 -10.98 -32.76
C GLN A 304 12.99 -9.71 -32.48
N LYS A 305 12.30 -8.60 -32.15
CA LYS A 305 12.96 -7.34 -31.77
C LYS A 305 13.84 -7.51 -30.53
N PHE A 306 13.40 -8.26 -29.53
CA PHE A 306 14.20 -8.56 -28.34
C PHE A 306 15.48 -9.32 -28.70
N ILE A 307 15.38 -10.39 -29.49
CA ILE A 307 16.54 -11.22 -29.90
C ILE A 307 17.56 -10.37 -30.67
N LEU A 308 17.09 -9.52 -31.60
CA LEU A 308 17.96 -8.62 -32.36
C LEU A 308 18.66 -7.58 -31.46
N THR A 309 17.97 -7.11 -30.42
CA THR A 309 18.52 -6.10 -29.49
C THR A 309 19.49 -6.71 -28.49
N TYR A 310 19.21 -7.94 -28.01
CA TYR A 310 19.97 -8.61 -26.94
C TYR A 310 20.35 -10.05 -27.32
N PRO A 311 21.22 -10.27 -28.32
CA PRO A 311 21.50 -11.61 -28.87
C PRO A 311 22.20 -12.57 -27.89
N LYS A 312 22.73 -12.06 -26.76
CA LYS A 312 23.39 -12.86 -25.72
C LYS A 312 22.56 -13.00 -24.45
N HIS A 313 21.33 -12.50 -24.43
CA HIS A 313 20.49 -12.54 -23.24
C HIS A 313 19.91 -13.94 -23.00
N ASN A 314 19.75 -14.32 -21.73
CA ASN A 314 19.24 -15.64 -21.31
C ASN A 314 17.82 -15.98 -21.79
N PHE A 315 17.11 -15.03 -22.43
CA PHE A 315 15.78 -15.25 -23.00
C PHE A 315 15.81 -15.60 -24.48
N VAL A 316 16.94 -15.50 -25.18
CA VAL A 316 17.01 -15.72 -26.63
C VAL A 316 16.52 -17.12 -27.01
N ASP A 317 17.14 -18.17 -26.48
CA ASP A 317 16.73 -19.56 -26.76
C ASP A 317 15.26 -19.85 -26.41
N PHE A 318 14.76 -19.18 -25.36
CA PHE A 318 13.37 -19.29 -24.96
C PHE A 318 12.43 -18.61 -25.97
N PHE A 319 12.78 -17.41 -26.43
CA PHE A 319 12.00 -16.68 -27.40
C PHE A 319 11.97 -17.34 -28.78
N GLU A 320 13.07 -17.92 -29.23
CA GLU A 320 13.09 -18.69 -30.49
C GLU A 320 12.08 -19.84 -30.46
N LYS A 321 12.05 -20.61 -29.36
CA LYS A 321 11.06 -21.69 -29.17
C LYS A 321 9.62 -21.18 -29.12
N VAL A 322 9.39 -20.07 -28.43
CA VAL A 322 8.06 -19.45 -28.34
C VAL A 322 7.59 -18.95 -29.70
N ILE A 323 8.47 -18.35 -30.51
CA ILE A 323 8.14 -17.89 -31.87
C ILE A 323 7.69 -19.06 -32.74
N ILE A 324 8.45 -20.17 -32.77
CA ILE A 324 8.09 -21.36 -33.55
C ILE A 324 6.70 -21.87 -33.16
N ASN A 325 6.42 -21.97 -31.86
CA ASN A 325 5.13 -22.43 -31.37
C ASN A 325 3.99 -21.48 -31.78
N LEU A 326 4.19 -20.17 -31.71
CA LEU A 326 3.19 -19.17 -32.11
C LEU A 326 2.95 -19.17 -33.63
N GLN A 327 3.98 -19.39 -34.44
CA GLN A 327 3.84 -19.51 -35.90
C GLN A 327 2.99 -20.71 -36.30
N ASN A 328 3.19 -21.85 -35.62
CA ASN A 328 2.39 -23.05 -35.86
C ASN A 328 0.90 -22.87 -35.51
N LEU A 329 0.58 -22.03 -34.52
CA LEU A 329 -0.80 -21.68 -34.16
C LEU A 329 -1.47 -20.75 -35.19
N HIS A 330 -0.71 -20.00 -35.99
CA HIS A 330 -1.25 -19.09 -37.01
C HIS A 330 -1.67 -19.83 -38.30
N ILE A 331 -1.18 -21.05 -38.50
CA ILE A 331 -1.39 -21.86 -39.71
C ILE A 331 -2.62 -22.79 -39.57
N GLN A 332 -3.18 -22.92 -38.36
CA GLN A 332 -4.42 -23.66 -38.06
C GLN A 332 -5.60 -22.70 -37.98
#